data_AF-A0A973GBZ5-F1
#
_entry.id   AF-A0A973GBZ5-F1
#
_cell.length_a   1.000
_cell.length_b   1.000
_cell.length_c   1.000
_cell.angle_alpha   90.00
_cell.angle_beta   90.00
_cell.angle_gamma   90.00
#
_symmetry.space_group_name_H-M   'P 1'
#
loop_
_entity.id
_entity.type
_entity.pdbx_description
1 polymer ?
#
loop_
_entity_poly.entity_id
_entity_poly.type
_entity_poly.pdbx_seq_one_letter_code
_entity_poly.pdbx_strand_id
1 'polypeptide(L)'
;MSDDDRPDSIPASLLDLAARYGVVPDFWGYDGTHKWVSPQTLSAVLGALGVDASSPERVDVSLQNAEDDPWRRMLPPVVVVREGAGAQVAAHVTDGAAIEPWIELDDEVGGGVRTVVLADVYVPPRTVDGRTVGRATIDVPADLPLGWHTLAATSEDQTARCTLVVVPARLSLQADLDKRRAWGFMAQLYSVRSTRSWGLGDLADLREIAWMSAQRCGADFLLINPLHAAEPVLPLTPSPYLPSTRRFVSPLYLRPEEILETAYLPVAERSLVEWQAEVARPLSTETGPIDRDAVWAAKRVALEVIYTAPRSATRQAQFAAFREGEGAGLEDFALWCALAEHFEGAPWPAEADDRGSDLVRTLRVTLADRVTFHCWLQWVLDDQLAAAQRAAVDGGMRMGIMHDLAVGVHPEGADAWAMRD
;
A
#
# COMPACT_ATOMS: atom_id res chain seq x y z
N MET A 1 -15.80 35.76 -6.66
CA MET A 1 -16.74 34.81 -6.04
C MET A 1 -17.62 35.63 -5.13
N SER A 2 -18.91 35.73 -5.42
CA SER A 2 -19.82 36.40 -4.51
C SER A 2 -20.15 35.43 -3.37
N ASP A 3 -20.12 35.92 -2.13
CA ASP A 3 -20.67 35.24 -0.94
C ASP A 3 -22.18 34.88 -1.09
N ASP A 4 -22.82 35.32 -2.18
CA ASP A 4 -24.28 35.31 -2.41
C ASP A 4 -24.93 33.90 -2.51
N ASP A 5 -24.16 32.84 -2.75
CA ASP A 5 -24.69 31.46 -2.84
C ASP A 5 -24.33 30.59 -1.61
N ARG A 6 -23.66 31.16 -0.59
CA ARG A 6 -23.37 30.44 0.65
C ARG A 6 -24.68 30.24 1.44
N PRO A 7 -24.99 29.03 1.92
CA PRO A 7 -26.09 28.85 2.85
C PRO A 7 -25.79 29.58 4.17
N ASP A 8 -26.68 30.50 4.56
CA ASP A 8 -26.64 31.18 5.87
C ASP A 8 -26.60 30.19 7.07
N SER A 9 -26.93 28.92 6.82
CA SER A 9 -26.99 27.85 7.81
C SER A 9 -25.64 27.29 8.26
N ILE A 10 -24.52 27.61 7.59
CA ILE A 10 -23.20 27.07 7.96
C ILE A 10 -22.43 28.12 8.79
N PRO A 11 -22.14 27.87 10.09
CA PRO A 11 -21.37 28.79 10.92
C PRO A 11 -19.97 29.06 10.35
N ALA A 12 -19.49 30.31 10.45
CA ALA A 12 -18.17 30.69 9.94
C ALA A 12 -17.02 29.95 10.64
N SER A 13 -17.12 29.69 11.95
CA SER A 13 -16.13 28.93 12.71
C SER A 13 -16.02 27.47 12.24
N LEU A 14 -17.13 26.86 11.81
CA LEU A 14 -17.13 25.51 11.24
C LEU A 14 -16.43 25.47 9.87
N LEU A 15 -16.58 26.52 9.05
CA LEU A 15 -15.86 26.64 7.78
C LEU A 15 -14.36 26.87 7.99
N ASP A 16 -13.98 27.70 8.97
CA ASP A 16 -12.58 27.89 9.32
C ASP A 16 -11.96 26.57 9.80
N LEU A 17 -12.66 25.83 10.67
CA LEU A 17 -12.23 24.51 11.12
C LEU A 17 -12.09 23.54 9.94
N ALA A 18 -13.08 23.48 9.05
CA ALA A 18 -13.02 22.67 7.84
C ALA A 18 -11.79 23.01 6.98
N ALA A 19 -11.50 24.31 6.78
CA ALA A 19 -10.34 24.76 6.04
C ALA A 19 -9.00 24.34 6.68
N ARG A 20 -8.89 24.40 8.02
CA ARG A 20 -7.68 23.96 8.75
C ARG A 20 -7.37 22.47 8.56
N TYR A 21 -8.40 21.64 8.35
CA TYR A 21 -8.27 20.21 8.12
C TYR A 21 -8.42 19.81 6.64
N GLY A 22 -8.46 20.77 5.71
CA GLY A 22 -8.54 20.51 4.28
C GLY A 22 -9.89 19.94 3.80
N VAL A 23 -10.96 20.12 4.57
CA VAL A 23 -12.33 19.71 4.20
C VAL A 23 -12.98 20.83 3.39
N VAL A 24 -13.29 20.55 2.12
CA VAL A 24 -13.90 21.53 1.22
C VAL A 24 -15.42 21.58 1.43
N PRO A 25 -16.01 22.75 1.71
CA PRO A 25 -17.43 22.88 2.07
C PRO A 25 -18.39 22.94 0.87
N ASP A 26 -17.85 23.02 -0.34
CA ASP A 26 -18.60 23.15 -1.58
C ASP A 26 -17.86 22.49 -2.74
N PHE A 27 -18.58 22.11 -3.78
CA PHE A 27 -17.99 21.46 -4.94
C PHE A 27 -18.88 21.63 -6.18
N TRP A 28 -18.27 21.43 -7.35
CA TRP A 28 -19.00 21.26 -8.60
C TRP A 28 -19.28 19.78 -8.82
N GLY A 29 -20.56 19.41 -8.89
CA GLY A 29 -20.98 18.06 -9.20
C GLY A 29 -20.62 17.66 -10.63
N TYR A 30 -20.64 16.35 -10.92
CA TYR A 30 -20.48 15.84 -12.29
C TYR A 30 -21.58 16.30 -13.25
N ASP A 31 -22.71 16.78 -12.71
CA ASP A 31 -23.79 17.43 -13.43
C ASP A 31 -23.50 18.90 -13.78
N GLY A 32 -22.34 19.43 -13.38
CA GLY A 32 -21.94 20.81 -13.58
C GLY A 32 -22.67 21.80 -12.67
N THR A 33 -23.34 21.34 -11.62
CA THR A 33 -24.00 22.22 -10.65
C THR A 33 -23.13 22.42 -9.42
N HIS A 34 -23.06 23.67 -8.93
CA HIS A 34 -22.37 23.99 -7.69
C HIS A 34 -23.25 23.61 -6.50
N LYS A 35 -22.66 22.93 -5.51
CA LYS A 35 -23.35 22.42 -4.34
C LYS A 35 -22.56 22.71 -3.09
N TRP A 36 -23.26 23.07 -2.01
CA TRP A 36 -22.72 23.16 -0.67
C TRP A 36 -23.06 21.91 0.13
N VAL A 37 -22.15 21.48 0.99
CA VAL A 37 -22.43 20.40 1.94
C VAL A 37 -23.17 20.93 3.16
N SER A 38 -23.93 20.05 3.83
CA SER A 38 -24.64 20.41 5.05
C SER A 38 -23.68 20.57 6.24
N PRO A 39 -24.01 21.40 7.26
CA PRO A 39 -23.23 21.45 8.50
C PRO A 39 -23.03 20.07 9.14
N GLN A 40 -24.04 19.21 9.06
CA GLN A 40 -23.99 17.83 9.59
C GLN A 40 -22.94 16.99 8.86
N THR A 41 -22.84 17.14 7.53
CA THR A 41 -21.80 16.47 6.74
C THR A 41 -20.41 16.98 7.10
N LEU A 42 -20.22 18.29 7.27
CA LEU A 42 -18.94 18.86 7.72
C LEU A 42 -18.53 18.30 9.08
N SER A 43 -19.42 18.32 10.07
CA SER A 43 -19.16 17.77 11.39
C SER A 43 -18.88 16.26 11.36
N ALA A 44 -19.57 15.50 10.51
CA ALA A 44 -19.35 14.06 10.38
C ALA A 44 -17.99 13.73 9.75
N VAL A 45 -17.59 14.45 8.70
CA VAL A 45 -16.27 14.28 8.06
C VAL A 45 -15.15 14.70 9.01
N LEU A 46 -15.29 15.83 9.70
CA LEU A 46 -14.36 16.25 10.75
C LEU A 46 -14.25 15.20 11.86
N GLY A 47 -15.39 14.64 12.31
CA GLY A 47 -15.41 13.56 13.29
C GLY A 47 -14.69 12.29 12.80
N ALA A 48 -14.83 11.94 11.51
CA ALA A 48 -14.08 10.84 10.90
C ALA A 48 -12.57 11.11 10.80
N LEU A 49 -12.15 12.37 10.80
CA LEU A 49 -10.74 12.79 10.89
C LEU A 49 -10.24 12.92 12.35
N GLY A 50 -11.06 12.55 13.33
CA GLY A 50 -10.73 12.66 14.76
C GLY A 50 -10.92 14.05 15.37
N VAL A 51 -11.63 14.95 14.69
CA VAL A 51 -11.85 16.34 15.12
C VAL A 51 -13.27 16.51 15.69
N ASP A 52 -13.38 16.95 16.94
CA ASP A 52 -14.68 17.18 17.57
C ASP A 52 -15.28 18.52 17.08
N ALA A 53 -16.32 18.40 16.24
CA ALA A 53 -17.12 19.51 15.74
C ALA A 53 -18.61 19.34 16.10
N SER A 54 -18.89 18.71 17.26
CA SER A 54 -20.25 18.36 17.70
C SER A 54 -21.05 19.55 18.26
N SER A 55 -20.39 20.63 18.69
CA SER A 55 -21.01 21.87 19.14
C SER A 55 -20.13 23.08 18.82
N PRO A 56 -20.66 24.32 18.85
CA PRO A 56 -19.86 25.54 18.65
C PRO A 56 -18.67 25.65 19.60
N GLU A 57 -18.86 25.30 20.88
CA GLU A 57 -17.79 25.33 21.87
C GLU A 57 -16.69 24.30 21.56
N ARG A 58 -17.08 23.14 21.01
CA ARG A 58 -16.12 22.12 20.56
C ARG A 58 -15.36 22.56 19.31
N VAL A 59 -16.03 23.27 18.39
CA VAL A 59 -15.37 23.86 17.22
C VAL A 59 -14.29 24.85 17.65
N ASP A 60 -14.58 25.73 18.61
CA ASP A 60 -13.60 26.70 19.11
C ASP A 60 -12.38 26.02 19.78
N VAL A 61 -12.63 24.97 20.57
CA VAL A 61 -11.55 24.15 21.16
C VAL A 61 -10.73 23.44 20.08
N SER A 62 -11.38 22.89 19.07
CA SER A 62 -10.72 22.20 17.95
C SER A 62 -9.92 23.16 17.06
N LEU A 63 -10.37 24.40 16.89
CA LEU A 63 -9.62 25.47 16.23
C LEU A 63 -8.35 25.81 17.01
N GLN A 64 -8.45 26.01 18.33
CA GLN A 64 -7.29 26.25 19.17
C GLN A 64 -6.30 25.09 19.10
N ASN A 65 -6.77 23.84 19.14
CA ASN A 65 -5.93 22.66 18.97
C ASN A 65 -5.24 22.64 17.61
N ALA A 66 -5.94 22.94 16.51
CA ALA A 66 -5.34 22.99 15.18
C ALA A 66 -4.23 24.05 15.08
N GLU A 67 -4.36 25.16 15.80
CA GLU A 67 -3.31 26.16 15.92
C GLU A 67 -2.16 25.69 16.80
N ASP A 68 -2.44 24.96 17.89
CA ASP A 68 -1.49 24.49 18.89
C ASP A 68 -0.65 23.29 18.45
N ASP A 69 -1.24 22.36 17.71
CA ASP A 69 -0.68 21.05 17.33
C ASP A 69 0.69 21.11 16.65
N PRO A 70 0.96 22.01 15.68
CA PRO A 70 2.28 22.09 15.07
C PRO A 70 3.39 22.41 16.08
N TRP A 71 3.08 23.12 17.17
CA TRP A 71 4.06 23.53 18.18
C TRP A 71 4.16 22.57 19.36
N ARG A 72 3.25 21.58 19.45
CA ARG A 72 3.37 20.49 20.41
C ARG A 72 4.48 19.50 20.03
N ARG A 73 4.93 19.52 18.77
CA ARG A 73 5.97 18.64 18.24
C ARG A 73 7.24 19.42 17.94
N MET A 74 8.39 18.82 18.30
CA MET A 74 9.69 19.40 17.96
C MET A 74 9.95 19.43 16.47
N LEU A 75 9.60 18.36 15.75
CA LEU A 75 9.69 18.28 14.29
C LEU A 75 8.31 17.98 13.70
N PRO A 76 8.04 18.39 12.44
CA PRO A 76 6.80 18.01 11.78
C PRO A 76 6.72 16.48 11.60
N PRO A 77 5.52 15.92 11.37
CA PRO A 77 5.36 14.46 11.19
C PRO A 77 6.18 13.91 10.02
N VAL A 78 6.26 14.67 8.92
CA VAL A 78 6.99 14.32 7.70
C VAL A 78 7.43 15.61 7.00
N VAL A 79 8.57 15.57 6.34
CA VAL A 79 9.05 16.62 5.44
C VAL A 79 9.19 16.01 4.05
N VAL A 80 8.59 16.65 3.03
CA VAL A 80 8.74 16.23 1.64
C VAL A 80 9.34 17.37 0.85
N VAL A 81 10.49 17.14 0.22
CA VAL A 81 11.21 18.11 -0.61
C VAL A 81 11.37 17.55 -2.02
N ARG A 82 11.41 18.43 -3.02
CA ARG A 82 11.74 18.02 -4.40
C ARG A 82 13.26 18.05 -4.57
N GLU A 83 13.81 17.10 -5.30
CA GLU A 83 15.21 17.09 -5.71
C GLU A 83 15.62 18.44 -6.32
N GLY A 84 16.78 18.96 -5.90
CA GLY A 84 17.26 20.27 -6.34
C GLY A 84 16.57 21.46 -5.67
N ALA A 85 15.59 21.23 -4.79
CA ALA A 85 14.96 22.25 -3.96
C ALA A 85 15.27 22.01 -2.48
N GLY A 86 15.79 23.05 -1.80
CA GLY A 86 15.88 23.07 -0.35
C GLY A 86 14.52 23.39 0.28
N ALA A 87 14.42 23.27 1.59
CA ALA A 87 13.22 23.66 2.33
C ALA A 87 13.56 24.25 3.70
N GLN A 88 12.69 25.11 4.19
CA GLN A 88 12.73 25.59 5.56
C GLN A 88 11.73 24.81 6.41
N VAL A 89 12.23 24.18 7.46
CA VAL A 89 11.43 23.34 8.35
C VAL A 89 11.34 23.99 9.72
N ALA A 90 10.12 24.23 10.19
CA ALA A 90 9.91 24.71 11.56
C ALA A 90 10.25 23.61 12.56
N ALA A 91 11.02 23.96 13.59
CA ALA A 91 11.26 23.12 14.74
C ALA A 91 10.89 23.86 16.03
N HIS A 92 10.22 23.19 16.95
CA HIS A 92 9.69 23.81 18.18
C HIS A 92 10.38 23.27 19.43
N VAL A 93 10.82 24.17 20.30
CA VAL A 93 11.54 23.82 21.53
C VAL A 93 11.06 24.72 22.66
N THR A 94 11.41 24.38 23.91
CA THR A 94 11.24 25.32 25.03
C THR A 94 11.89 26.65 24.66
N ASP A 95 11.19 27.77 24.86
CA ASP A 95 11.73 29.08 24.52
C ASP A 95 13.09 29.33 25.21
N GLY A 96 14.07 29.79 24.43
CA GLY A 96 15.46 29.96 24.87
C GLY A 96 16.33 28.70 24.89
N ALA A 97 15.79 27.51 24.66
CA ALA A 97 16.58 26.29 24.56
C ALA A 97 17.36 26.21 23.24
N ALA A 98 18.54 25.59 23.28
CA ALA A 98 19.36 25.31 22.10
C ALA A 98 18.83 24.07 21.37
N ILE A 99 18.96 24.06 20.03
CA ILE A 99 18.59 22.93 19.17
C ILE A 99 19.74 22.58 18.24
N GLU A 100 20.03 21.28 18.13
CA GLU A 100 21.05 20.72 17.26
C GLU A 100 20.39 19.78 16.23
N PRO A 101 20.15 20.24 14.99
CA PRO A 101 19.56 19.43 13.93
C PRO A 101 20.60 18.71 13.05
N TRP A 102 20.25 17.51 12.56
CA TRP A 102 21.00 16.77 11.55
C TRP A 102 20.08 15.94 10.65
N ILE A 103 20.61 15.51 9.51
CA ILE A 103 19.94 14.56 8.60
C ILE A 103 20.72 13.25 8.61
N GLU A 104 20.02 12.15 8.83
CA GLU A 104 20.50 10.78 8.62
C GLU A 104 20.08 10.38 7.20
N LEU A 105 21.06 10.14 6.32
CA LEU A 105 20.82 9.74 4.94
C LEU A 105 20.37 8.28 4.88
N ASP A 106 19.62 7.97 3.84
CA ASP A 106 19.12 6.62 3.57
C ASP A 106 20.30 5.69 3.25
N ASP A 107 20.35 4.52 3.87
CA ASP A 107 21.41 3.53 3.68
C ASP A 107 21.46 3.05 2.22
N GLU A 108 20.32 3.02 1.52
CA GLU A 108 20.26 2.63 0.10
C GLU A 108 20.99 3.59 -0.84
N VAL A 109 21.22 4.84 -0.40
CA VAL A 109 21.96 5.86 -1.17
C VAL A 109 23.31 6.23 -0.55
N GLY A 110 23.81 5.36 0.33
CA GLY A 110 25.16 5.46 0.91
C GLY A 110 25.21 5.82 2.39
N GLY A 111 24.06 6.13 3.01
CA GLY A 111 23.95 6.42 4.44
C GLY A 111 24.76 7.63 4.93
N GLY A 112 24.92 7.72 6.25
CA GLY A 112 25.71 8.75 6.92
C GLY A 112 24.91 9.93 7.47
N VAL A 113 25.62 10.89 8.06
CA VAL A 113 25.01 12.03 8.77
C VAL A 113 25.46 13.36 8.14
N ARG A 114 24.51 14.25 7.87
CA ARG A 114 24.75 15.63 7.44
C ARG A 114 24.29 16.60 8.51
N THR A 115 25.18 17.47 8.96
CA THR A 115 24.81 18.62 9.77
C THR A 115 24.03 19.61 8.92
N VAL A 116 22.96 20.18 9.49
CA VAL A 116 22.17 21.24 8.85
C VAL A 116 22.26 22.52 9.67
N VAL A 117 22.01 23.65 9.02
CA VAL A 117 22.11 24.97 9.64
C VAL A 117 20.73 25.49 10.02
N LEU A 118 20.71 26.36 11.02
CA LEU A 118 19.51 27.11 11.38
C LEU A 118 19.45 28.40 10.56
N ALA A 119 18.29 28.64 9.95
CA ALA A 119 17.98 29.90 9.30
C ALA A 119 17.64 30.97 10.34
N ASP A 120 18.10 32.20 10.11
CA ASP A 120 17.75 33.37 10.92
C ASP A 120 16.33 33.87 10.56
N VAL A 121 15.32 33.09 10.95
CA VAL A 121 13.90 33.40 10.75
C VAL A 121 13.21 33.46 12.10
N TYR A 122 13.06 34.69 12.61
CA TYR A 122 12.42 34.93 13.90
C TYR A 122 10.90 34.79 13.81
N VAL A 123 10.33 33.97 14.69
CA VAL A 123 8.91 33.96 15.01
C VAL A 123 8.73 34.06 16.52
N PRO A 124 7.86 34.97 17.01
CA PRO A 124 7.65 35.14 18.44
C PRO A 124 7.27 33.82 19.13
N PRO A 125 7.81 33.56 20.34
CA PRO A 125 7.39 32.41 21.12
C PRO A 125 5.93 32.57 21.55
N ARG A 126 5.28 31.45 21.85
CA ARG A 126 3.88 31.44 22.30
C ARG A 126 3.67 30.42 23.40
N THR A 127 2.60 30.59 24.17
CA THR A 127 2.24 29.65 25.24
C THR A 127 1.39 28.51 24.69
N VAL A 128 1.87 27.28 24.77
CA VAL A 128 1.16 26.05 24.39
C VAL A 128 1.16 25.11 25.59
N ASP A 129 -0.03 24.63 26.00
CA ASP A 129 -0.21 23.73 27.15
C ASP A 129 0.52 24.20 28.44
N GLY A 130 0.50 25.52 28.67
CA GLY A 130 1.12 26.16 29.84
C GLY A 130 2.64 26.35 29.76
N ARG A 131 3.27 26.06 28.63
CA ARG A 131 4.72 26.23 28.39
C ARG A 131 4.96 27.27 27.32
N THR A 132 6.00 28.08 27.48
CA THR A 132 6.45 29.00 26.42
C THR A 132 7.32 28.23 25.43
N VAL A 133 6.85 28.13 24.19
CA VAL A 133 7.49 27.38 23.11
C VAL A 133 8.05 28.38 22.11
N GLY A 134 9.34 28.24 21.77
CA GLY A 134 10.02 28.97 20.72
C GLY A 134 10.08 28.17 19.43
N ARG A 135 10.38 28.85 18.31
CA ARG A 135 10.51 28.24 16.99
C ARG A 135 11.89 28.52 16.39
N ALA A 136 12.61 27.46 16.08
CA ALA A 136 13.77 27.49 15.20
C ALA A 136 13.35 27.14 13.77
N THR A 137 14.16 27.55 12.80
CA THR A 137 13.94 27.20 11.39
C THR A 137 15.17 26.45 10.88
N ILE A 138 15.00 25.20 10.47
CA ILE A 138 16.05 24.34 9.94
C ILE A 138 16.10 24.49 8.41
N ASP A 139 17.27 24.77 7.85
CA ASP A 139 17.49 24.77 6.39
C ASP A 139 17.87 23.36 5.92
N VAL A 140 16.94 22.72 5.21
CA VAL A 140 17.18 21.45 4.49
C VAL A 140 17.87 21.77 3.17
N PRO A 141 19.04 21.18 2.88
CA PRO A 141 19.81 21.51 1.69
C PRO A 141 19.18 20.91 0.42
N ALA A 142 19.43 21.57 -0.71
CA ALA A 142 18.84 21.21 -2.01
C ALA A 142 19.52 20.04 -2.72
N ASP A 143 20.70 19.62 -2.25
CA ASP A 143 21.58 18.62 -2.87
C ASP A 143 21.45 17.24 -2.22
N LEU A 144 20.34 16.97 -1.53
CA LEU A 144 20.05 15.64 -1.00
C LEU A 144 19.72 14.67 -2.16
N PRO A 145 20.21 13.43 -2.11
CA PRO A 145 19.82 12.40 -3.07
C PRO A 145 18.33 12.06 -2.94
N LEU A 146 17.74 11.48 -3.99
CA LEU A 146 16.40 10.89 -3.89
C LEU A 146 16.39 9.77 -2.83
N GLY A 147 15.35 9.68 -2.01
CA GLY A 147 15.24 8.59 -1.03
C GLY A 147 14.47 8.95 0.23
N TRP A 148 14.53 8.03 1.20
CA TRP A 148 13.85 8.10 2.48
C TRP A 148 14.85 8.39 3.61
N HIS A 149 15.12 9.67 3.84
CA HIS A 149 16.02 10.13 4.89
C HIS A 149 15.28 10.33 6.22
N THR A 150 16.04 10.62 7.27
CA THR A 150 15.49 11.05 8.57
C THR A 150 16.03 12.44 8.92
N LEU A 151 15.13 13.37 9.20
CA LEU A 151 15.50 14.63 9.86
C LEU A 151 15.41 14.40 11.38
N ALA A 152 16.46 14.73 12.09
CA ALA A 152 16.56 14.57 13.52
C ALA A 152 17.01 15.87 14.18
N ALA A 153 16.60 16.08 15.42
CA ALA A 153 17.04 17.21 16.21
C ALA A 153 17.07 16.85 17.70
N THR A 154 18.05 17.40 18.41
CA THR A 154 18.15 17.31 19.87
C THR A 154 18.02 18.69 20.47
N SER A 155 17.24 18.81 21.53
CA SER A 155 17.13 19.99 22.38
C SER A 155 17.04 19.53 23.82
N GLU A 156 17.91 20.07 24.68
CA GLU A 156 18.06 19.59 26.07
C GLU A 156 18.28 18.06 26.09
N ASP A 157 17.47 17.30 26.82
CA ASP A 157 17.55 15.83 26.91
C ASP A 157 16.62 15.11 25.93
N GLN A 158 15.96 15.83 25.01
CA GLN A 158 14.98 15.29 24.09
C GLN A 158 15.51 15.23 22.66
N THR A 159 15.33 14.08 22.02
CA THR A 159 15.63 13.90 20.58
C THR A 159 14.35 13.56 19.85
N ALA A 160 14.05 14.31 18.80
CA ALA A 160 12.96 14.05 17.87
C ALA A 160 13.51 13.60 16.51
N ARG A 161 12.71 12.78 15.82
CA ARG A 161 12.97 12.32 14.45
C ARG A 161 11.70 12.43 13.63
N CYS A 162 11.84 12.76 12.36
CA CYS A 162 10.76 12.64 11.38
C CYS A 162 11.30 12.19 10.02
N THR A 163 10.41 11.58 9.22
CA THR A 163 10.76 11.16 7.86
C THR A 163 11.00 12.39 6.98
N LEU A 164 12.14 12.40 6.28
CA LEU A 164 12.48 13.38 5.26
C LEU A 164 12.53 12.67 3.90
N VAL A 165 11.61 12.97 3.01
CA VAL A 165 11.52 12.34 1.69
C VAL A 165 11.96 13.33 0.62
N VAL A 166 12.93 12.92 -0.20
CA VAL A 166 13.36 13.68 -1.38
C VAL A 166 12.75 13.02 -2.62
N VAL A 167 11.83 13.72 -3.27
CA VAL A 167 11.09 13.21 -4.44
C VAL A 167 11.61 13.83 -5.74
N PRO A 168 11.58 13.10 -6.87
CA PRO A 168 12.04 13.65 -8.15
C PRO A 168 11.16 14.81 -8.61
N ALA A 169 11.77 15.79 -9.27
CA ALA A 169 11.03 16.91 -9.87
C ALA A 169 10.09 16.43 -11.00
N ARG A 170 10.48 15.35 -11.69
CA ARG A 170 9.73 14.74 -12.79
C ARG A 170 10.09 13.26 -12.88
N LEU A 171 9.11 12.41 -13.22
CA LEU A 171 9.36 11.02 -13.59
C LEU A 171 10.12 10.96 -14.93
N SER A 172 11.27 10.28 -14.95
CA SER A 172 11.95 9.93 -16.18
C SER A 172 11.19 8.82 -16.90
N LEU A 173 10.99 8.97 -18.21
CA LEU A 173 10.43 7.89 -19.02
C LEU A 173 11.55 6.86 -19.29
N GLN A 174 11.27 5.58 -19.08
CA GLN A 174 12.21 4.50 -19.39
C GLN A 174 12.44 4.34 -20.90
N ALA A 175 13.53 3.66 -21.27
CA ALA A 175 13.74 2.92 -22.53
C ALA A 175 13.18 3.56 -23.82
N ASP A 176 13.77 4.66 -24.28
CA ASP A 176 13.50 5.23 -25.62
C ASP A 176 12.02 5.54 -25.90
N LEU A 177 11.18 5.66 -24.87
CA LEU A 177 9.76 6.00 -25.01
C LEU A 177 9.56 7.41 -25.54
N ASP A 178 10.55 8.28 -25.37
CA ASP A 178 10.65 9.61 -25.95
C ASP A 178 10.94 9.58 -27.47
N LYS A 179 11.60 8.52 -27.97
CA LYS A 179 12.02 8.42 -29.39
C LYS A 179 10.87 8.09 -30.34
N ARG A 180 9.85 7.34 -29.89
CA ARG A 180 8.65 7.03 -30.67
C ARG A 180 7.43 6.75 -29.80
N ARG A 181 6.25 7.11 -30.30
CA ARG A 181 4.95 6.81 -29.68
C ARG A 181 4.86 5.32 -29.34
N ALA A 182 4.49 5.03 -28.09
CA ALA A 182 4.25 3.68 -27.61
C ALA A 182 2.79 3.28 -27.78
N TRP A 183 2.54 2.00 -28.01
CA TRP A 183 1.21 1.40 -27.99
C TRP A 183 1.29 0.03 -27.33
N GLY A 184 0.18 -0.47 -26.83
CA GLY A 184 0.12 -1.74 -26.12
C GLY A 184 -1.28 -2.33 -26.11
N PHE A 185 -1.39 -3.54 -25.57
CA PHE A 185 -2.69 -4.17 -25.32
C PHE A 185 -3.16 -3.88 -23.91
N MET A 186 -4.47 -3.98 -23.70
CA MET A 186 -5.08 -4.09 -22.37
C MET A 186 -5.82 -5.41 -22.29
N ALA A 187 -5.57 -6.17 -21.22
CA ALA A 187 -6.22 -7.45 -20.97
C ALA A 187 -6.74 -7.51 -19.54
N GLN A 188 -7.98 -7.93 -19.37
CA GLN A 188 -8.46 -8.43 -18.09
C GLN A 188 -7.87 -9.83 -17.93
N LEU A 189 -6.71 -9.96 -17.27
CA LEU A 189 -5.89 -11.17 -17.25
C LEU A 189 -6.71 -12.41 -16.86
N TYR A 190 -7.58 -12.28 -15.86
CA TYR A 190 -8.42 -13.40 -15.41
C TYR A 190 -9.29 -14.01 -16.54
N SER A 191 -9.62 -13.27 -17.60
CA SER A 191 -10.43 -13.76 -18.72
C SER A 191 -9.62 -14.33 -19.90
N VAL A 192 -8.30 -14.17 -19.91
CA VAL A 192 -7.44 -14.63 -21.00
C VAL A 192 -6.86 -16.00 -20.64
N ARG A 193 -7.45 -17.07 -21.21
CA ARG A 193 -7.07 -18.46 -20.91
C ARG A 193 -6.27 -19.09 -22.04
N SER A 194 -5.25 -19.86 -21.68
CA SER A 194 -4.64 -20.87 -22.54
C SER A 194 -5.28 -22.24 -22.31
N THR A 195 -4.90 -23.24 -23.12
CA THR A 195 -5.30 -24.64 -22.90
C THR A 195 -4.74 -25.25 -21.62
N ARG A 196 -3.81 -24.55 -20.95
CA ARG A 196 -3.17 -24.99 -19.70
C ARG A 196 -3.70 -24.25 -18.48
N SER A 197 -4.46 -23.17 -18.66
CA SER A 197 -5.12 -22.41 -17.59
C SER A 197 -5.97 -23.31 -16.70
N TRP A 198 -6.03 -22.97 -15.42
CA TRP A 198 -6.91 -23.61 -14.45
C TRP A 198 -8.16 -22.74 -14.32
N GLY A 199 -9.05 -22.79 -15.31
CA GLY A 199 -10.31 -22.04 -15.38
C GLY A 199 -10.20 -20.52 -15.56
N LEU A 200 -9.05 -19.94 -15.24
CA LEU A 200 -8.78 -18.51 -15.18
C LEU A 200 -7.37 -18.22 -15.72
N GLY A 201 -7.21 -17.06 -16.36
CA GLY A 201 -5.92 -16.60 -16.86
C GLY A 201 -4.98 -16.21 -15.72
N ASP A 202 -3.79 -16.80 -15.69
CA ASP A 202 -2.81 -16.66 -14.60
C ASP A 202 -1.45 -16.12 -15.08
N LEU A 203 -0.45 -16.06 -14.19
CA LEU A 203 0.84 -15.42 -14.50
C LEU A 203 1.63 -16.14 -15.60
N ALA A 204 1.40 -17.44 -15.81
CA ALA A 204 1.95 -18.14 -16.96
C ALA A 204 1.29 -17.67 -18.26
N ASP A 205 -0.03 -17.45 -18.25
CA ASP A 205 -0.75 -16.91 -19.40
C ASP A 205 -0.31 -15.47 -19.70
N LEU A 206 -0.08 -14.66 -18.66
CA LEU A 206 0.47 -13.30 -18.76
C LEU A 206 1.84 -13.31 -19.46
N ARG A 207 2.73 -14.21 -19.03
CA ARG A 207 4.06 -14.38 -19.59
C ARG A 207 4.01 -14.68 -21.09
N GLU A 208 3.15 -15.62 -21.49
CA GLU A 208 2.97 -16.01 -22.89
C GLU A 208 2.40 -14.86 -23.74
N ILE A 209 1.29 -14.24 -23.32
CA ILE A 209 0.66 -13.17 -24.12
C ILE A 209 1.51 -11.91 -24.18
N ALA A 210 2.27 -11.58 -23.13
CA ALA A 210 3.21 -10.45 -23.16
C ALA A 210 4.32 -10.68 -24.19
N TRP A 211 4.99 -11.83 -24.16
CA TRP A 211 6.03 -12.14 -25.14
C TRP A 211 5.47 -12.19 -26.58
N MET A 212 4.32 -12.85 -26.78
CA MET A 212 3.69 -12.95 -28.09
C MET A 212 3.27 -11.59 -28.65
N SER A 213 2.63 -10.73 -27.84
CA SER A 213 2.19 -9.42 -28.30
C SER A 213 3.36 -8.49 -28.63
N ALA A 214 4.47 -8.60 -27.91
CA ALA A 214 5.71 -7.91 -28.22
C ALA A 214 6.26 -8.38 -29.59
N GLN A 215 6.46 -9.67 -29.78
CA GLN A 215 7.12 -10.23 -30.95
C GLN A 215 6.27 -10.23 -32.23
N ARG A 216 4.95 -10.43 -32.10
CA ARG A 216 4.05 -10.54 -33.25
C ARG A 216 3.48 -9.21 -33.68
N CYS A 217 3.30 -8.28 -32.74
CA CYS A 217 2.62 -7.03 -33.02
C CYS A 217 3.55 -5.81 -32.85
N GLY A 218 4.64 -5.92 -32.10
CA GLY A 218 5.48 -4.78 -31.72
C GLY A 218 4.85 -3.93 -30.62
N ALA A 219 4.09 -4.56 -29.72
CA ALA A 219 3.54 -3.89 -28.54
C ALA A 219 4.67 -3.50 -27.58
N ASP A 220 4.56 -2.31 -26.98
CA ASP A 220 5.55 -1.79 -26.02
C ASP A 220 5.18 -2.06 -24.57
N PHE A 221 3.91 -2.39 -24.33
CA PHE A 221 3.38 -2.75 -23.02
C PHE A 221 2.14 -3.64 -23.11
N LEU A 222 1.84 -4.29 -21.99
CA LEU A 222 0.56 -4.97 -21.75
C LEU A 222 -0.01 -4.49 -20.41
N LEU A 223 -1.09 -3.72 -20.49
CA LEU A 223 -1.85 -3.27 -19.31
C LEU A 223 -2.76 -4.40 -18.83
N ILE A 224 -2.73 -4.67 -17.53
CA ILE A 224 -3.59 -5.67 -16.88
C ILE A 224 -4.46 -5.05 -15.79
N ASN A 225 -5.54 -5.74 -15.44
CA ASN A 225 -6.35 -5.40 -14.27
C ASN A 225 -5.52 -5.50 -12.97
N PRO A 226 -5.98 -4.88 -11.87
CA PRO A 226 -5.32 -5.04 -10.58
C PRO A 226 -5.25 -6.52 -10.18
N LEU A 227 -4.08 -6.96 -9.73
CA LEU A 227 -3.84 -8.34 -9.28
C LEU A 227 -3.87 -8.48 -7.75
N HIS A 228 -4.34 -7.43 -7.07
CA HIS A 228 -4.42 -7.31 -5.61
C HIS A 228 -5.09 -8.51 -4.94
N ALA A 229 -4.59 -8.89 -3.77
CA ALA A 229 -5.15 -9.98 -3.00
C ALA A 229 -6.55 -9.64 -2.48
N ALA A 230 -7.46 -10.59 -2.68
CA ALA A 230 -8.79 -10.60 -2.08
C ALA A 230 -8.78 -11.49 -0.82
N GLU A 231 -9.95 -11.88 -0.35
CA GLU A 231 -10.11 -12.78 0.79
C GLU A 231 -9.46 -14.15 0.52
N PRO A 232 -8.87 -14.82 1.52
CA PRO A 232 -8.33 -16.17 1.35
C PRO A 232 -9.40 -17.27 1.41
N VAL A 233 -10.61 -16.90 1.86
CA VAL A 233 -11.76 -17.78 2.09
C VAL A 233 -12.86 -17.54 1.04
N LEU A 234 -13.75 -18.51 0.88
CA LEU A 234 -14.83 -18.44 -0.11
C LEU A 234 -16.09 -17.77 0.46
N PRO A 235 -16.92 -17.12 -0.38
CA PRO A 235 -16.71 -16.86 -1.81
C PRO A 235 -15.71 -15.73 -2.08
N LEU A 236 -14.97 -15.79 -3.18
CA LEU A 236 -14.01 -14.75 -3.55
C LEU A 236 -14.70 -13.53 -4.15
N THR A 237 -14.30 -12.33 -3.71
CA THR A 237 -14.73 -11.08 -4.34
C THR A 237 -14.34 -11.05 -5.83
N PRO A 238 -15.29 -10.93 -6.77
CA PRO A 238 -14.97 -10.94 -8.20
C PRO A 238 -14.27 -9.67 -8.70
N SER A 239 -14.52 -8.54 -8.03
CA SER A 239 -14.04 -7.22 -8.47
C SER A 239 -12.57 -7.01 -8.07
N PRO A 240 -11.66 -6.76 -9.02
CA PRO A 240 -10.26 -6.43 -8.70
C PRO A 240 -10.10 -5.02 -8.08
N TYR A 241 -11.15 -4.22 -8.02
CA TYR A 241 -11.14 -2.85 -7.51
C TYR A 241 -11.62 -2.72 -6.06
N LEU A 242 -11.98 -3.84 -5.41
CA LEU A 242 -12.29 -3.89 -3.98
C LEU A 242 -11.48 -5.01 -3.30
N PRO A 243 -10.14 -4.92 -3.32
CA PRO A 243 -9.28 -5.96 -2.74
C PRO A 243 -9.19 -5.86 -1.22
N SER A 244 -8.70 -6.91 -0.56
CA SER A 244 -8.39 -6.88 0.87
C SER A 244 -7.12 -6.09 1.17
N THR A 245 -6.21 -5.97 0.19
CA THR A 245 -4.97 -5.18 0.27
C THR A 245 -4.55 -4.69 -1.10
N ARG A 246 -3.89 -3.52 -1.18
CA ARG A 246 -3.28 -3.03 -2.44
C ARG A 246 -1.79 -3.32 -2.58
N ARG A 247 -1.19 -3.97 -1.57
CA ARG A 247 0.24 -4.30 -1.54
C ARG A 247 0.50 -5.72 -2.04
N PHE A 248 -0.26 -6.69 -1.54
CA PHE A 248 -0.04 -8.11 -1.84
C PHE A 248 -0.92 -8.60 -2.98
N VAL A 249 -0.51 -9.71 -3.61
CA VAL A 249 -1.05 -10.21 -4.87
C VAL A 249 -1.95 -11.41 -4.61
N SER A 250 -3.04 -11.55 -5.37
CA SER A 250 -3.96 -12.67 -5.26
C SER A 250 -3.29 -13.99 -5.71
N PRO A 251 -3.24 -15.01 -4.83
CA PRO A 251 -2.73 -16.35 -5.19
C PRO A 251 -3.54 -17.04 -6.30
N LEU A 252 -4.72 -16.51 -6.64
CA LEU A 252 -5.55 -16.97 -7.76
C LEU A 252 -4.79 -16.94 -9.10
N TYR A 253 -3.80 -16.05 -9.25
CA TYR A 253 -2.98 -15.92 -10.45
C TYR A 253 -1.72 -16.79 -10.45
N LEU A 254 -1.50 -17.66 -9.46
CA LEU A 254 -0.40 -18.63 -9.51
C LEU A 254 -0.68 -19.74 -10.53
N ARG A 255 0.36 -20.15 -11.26
CA ARG A 255 0.40 -21.44 -11.97
C ARG A 255 1.11 -22.46 -11.06
N PRO A 256 0.40 -23.41 -10.42
CA PRO A 256 1.03 -24.39 -9.52
C PRO A 256 2.14 -25.21 -10.20
N GLU A 257 1.96 -25.58 -11.47
CA GLU A 257 2.93 -26.37 -12.23
C GLU A 257 4.25 -25.62 -12.54
N GLU A 258 4.29 -24.30 -12.39
CA GLU A 258 5.50 -23.49 -12.60
C GLU A 258 6.23 -23.16 -11.29
N ILE A 259 5.73 -23.64 -10.15
CA ILE A 259 6.48 -23.61 -8.89
C ILE A 259 7.56 -24.69 -8.95
N LEU A 260 8.82 -24.30 -8.73
CA LEU A 260 9.98 -25.18 -8.90
C LEU A 260 9.85 -26.49 -8.11
N GLU A 261 9.35 -26.39 -6.88
CA GLU A 261 9.19 -27.52 -5.97
C GLU A 261 8.21 -28.60 -6.50
N THR A 262 7.27 -28.24 -7.39
CA THR A 262 6.33 -29.19 -8.01
C THR A 262 7.05 -30.31 -8.77
N ALA A 263 8.20 -30.03 -9.38
CA ALA A 263 8.98 -31.01 -10.13
C ALA A 263 9.62 -32.10 -9.24
N TYR A 264 9.76 -31.83 -7.94
CA TYR A 264 10.45 -32.70 -6.96
C TYR A 264 9.48 -33.40 -6.01
N LEU A 265 8.17 -33.21 -6.19
CA LEU A 265 7.16 -33.91 -5.40
C LEU A 265 7.25 -35.45 -5.60
N PRO A 266 7.12 -36.24 -4.52
CA PRO A 266 6.83 -37.67 -4.63
C PRO A 266 5.64 -37.92 -5.56
N VAL A 267 5.66 -39.06 -6.25
CA VAL A 267 4.63 -39.42 -7.26
C VAL A 267 3.21 -39.26 -6.71
N ALA A 268 2.96 -39.72 -5.48
CA ALA A 268 1.64 -39.63 -4.86
C ALA A 268 1.17 -38.17 -4.67
N GLU A 269 2.03 -37.29 -4.17
CA GLU A 269 1.73 -35.87 -3.97
C GLU A 269 1.58 -35.13 -5.30
N ARG A 270 2.45 -35.43 -6.26
CA ARG A 270 2.35 -34.89 -7.62
C ARG A 270 1.03 -35.28 -8.29
N SER A 271 0.56 -36.52 -8.11
CA SER A 271 -0.74 -36.95 -8.63
C SER A 271 -1.91 -36.17 -8.01
N LEU A 272 -1.81 -35.72 -6.75
CA LEU A 272 -2.82 -34.85 -6.15
C LEU A 272 -2.87 -33.48 -6.85
N VAL A 273 -1.71 -32.88 -7.14
CA VAL A 273 -1.62 -31.61 -7.90
C VAL A 273 -2.19 -31.77 -9.31
N GLU A 274 -1.82 -32.86 -10.00
CA GLU A 274 -2.30 -33.16 -11.35
C GLU A 274 -3.83 -33.39 -11.37
N TRP A 275 -4.39 -34.06 -10.36
CA TRP A 275 -5.83 -34.22 -10.21
C TRP A 275 -6.56 -32.88 -10.07
N GLN A 276 -6.04 -31.94 -9.26
CA GLN A 276 -6.63 -30.60 -9.16
C GLN A 276 -6.57 -29.85 -10.50
N ALA A 277 -5.51 -30.04 -11.28
CA ALA A 277 -5.42 -29.49 -12.63
C ALA A 277 -6.49 -30.08 -13.57
N GLU A 278 -6.75 -31.38 -13.49
CA GLU A 278 -7.80 -32.06 -14.28
C GLU A 278 -9.20 -31.57 -13.92
N VAL A 279 -9.44 -31.20 -12.66
CA VAL A 279 -10.70 -30.58 -12.22
C VAL A 279 -10.84 -29.15 -12.76
N ALA A 280 -9.78 -28.33 -12.71
CA ALA A 280 -9.86 -26.91 -13.03
C ALA A 280 -9.71 -26.58 -14.53
N ARG A 281 -8.94 -27.35 -15.30
CA ARG A 281 -8.68 -27.06 -16.73
C ARG A 281 -9.93 -27.08 -17.63
N PRO A 282 -10.91 -27.99 -17.47
CA PRO A 282 -12.14 -27.97 -18.27
C PRO A 282 -12.88 -26.63 -18.18
N LEU A 283 -12.84 -25.97 -17.02
CA LEU A 283 -13.41 -24.64 -16.80
C LEU A 283 -12.83 -23.60 -17.79
N SER A 284 -11.60 -23.81 -18.30
CA SER A 284 -10.96 -22.92 -19.29
C SER A 284 -11.55 -22.99 -20.69
N THR A 285 -12.48 -23.93 -20.95
CA THR A 285 -13.22 -24.01 -22.22
C THR A 285 -14.69 -23.63 -22.10
N GLU A 286 -15.18 -23.40 -20.89
CA GLU A 286 -16.56 -23.00 -20.65
C GLU A 286 -16.82 -21.57 -21.11
N THR A 287 -17.96 -21.35 -21.78
CA THR A 287 -18.37 -20.04 -22.29
C THR A 287 -19.11 -19.18 -21.26
N GLY A 288 -19.38 -19.73 -20.08
CA GLY A 288 -20.06 -19.06 -18.98
C GLY A 288 -19.17 -18.10 -18.20
N PRO A 289 -19.71 -17.49 -17.11
CA PRO A 289 -18.91 -16.72 -16.17
C PRO A 289 -17.76 -17.54 -15.58
N ILE A 290 -16.67 -16.87 -15.23
CA ILE A 290 -15.52 -17.52 -14.59
C ILE A 290 -15.88 -17.89 -13.16
N ASP A 291 -15.82 -19.19 -12.85
CA ASP A 291 -15.98 -19.70 -11.49
C ASP A 291 -14.67 -19.57 -10.70
N ARG A 292 -14.51 -18.43 -10.03
CA ARG A 292 -13.32 -18.13 -9.22
C ARG A 292 -13.19 -19.04 -8.01
N ASP A 293 -14.32 -19.43 -7.41
CA ASP A 293 -14.35 -20.23 -6.20
C ASP A 293 -13.88 -21.66 -6.49
N ALA A 294 -14.36 -22.27 -7.58
CA ALA A 294 -13.91 -23.58 -8.03
C ALA A 294 -12.41 -23.57 -8.40
N VAL A 295 -11.94 -22.52 -9.08
CA VAL A 295 -10.52 -22.36 -9.41
C VAL A 295 -9.67 -22.23 -8.15
N TRP A 296 -10.09 -21.39 -7.19
CA TRP A 296 -9.34 -21.21 -5.95
C TRP A 296 -9.34 -22.48 -5.09
N ALA A 297 -10.48 -23.18 -4.99
CA ALA A 297 -10.56 -24.44 -4.26
C ALA A 297 -9.55 -25.47 -4.79
N ALA A 298 -9.47 -25.62 -6.12
CA ALA A 298 -8.49 -26.52 -6.76
C ALA A 298 -7.04 -26.05 -6.55
N LYS A 299 -6.76 -24.76 -6.78
CA LYS A 299 -5.40 -24.20 -6.61
C LYS A 299 -4.94 -24.27 -5.16
N ARG A 300 -5.79 -23.97 -4.17
CA ARG A 300 -5.45 -24.01 -2.75
C ARG A 300 -4.96 -25.40 -2.34
N VAL A 301 -5.68 -26.46 -2.70
CA VAL A 301 -5.26 -27.84 -2.42
C VAL A 301 -3.91 -28.16 -3.06
N ALA A 302 -3.72 -27.79 -4.33
CA ALA A 302 -2.44 -28.01 -5.02
C ALA A 302 -1.28 -27.25 -4.36
N LEU A 303 -1.50 -25.99 -4.01
CA LEU A 303 -0.50 -25.12 -3.38
C LEU A 303 -0.11 -25.61 -1.99
N GLU A 304 -1.07 -26.11 -1.20
CA GLU A 304 -0.80 -26.73 0.09
C GLU A 304 0.07 -27.98 -0.03
N VAL A 305 -0.18 -28.83 -1.04
CA VAL A 305 0.68 -29.99 -1.34
C VAL A 305 2.07 -29.55 -1.78
N ILE A 306 2.18 -28.55 -2.65
CA ILE A 306 3.49 -28.05 -3.12
C ILE A 306 4.29 -27.43 -1.96
N TYR A 307 3.63 -26.75 -1.02
CA TYR A 307 4.28 -26.12 0.12
C TYR A 307 4.98 -27.12 1.04
N THR A 308 4.48 -28.36 1.15
CA THR A 308 5.11 -29.41 1.99
C THR A 308 6.39 -29.98 1.37
N ALA A 309 6.65 -29.72 0.10
CA ALA A 309 7.87 -30.16 -0.55
C ALA A 309 9.11 -29.51 0.09
N PRO A 310 10.18 -30.28 0.36
CA PRO A 310 11.41 -29.73 0.88
C PRO A 310 12.04 -28.78 -0.14
N ARG A 311 12.32 -27.55 0.30
CA ARG A 311 13.10 -26.58 -0.48
C ARG A 311 14.59 -26.86 -0.34
N SER A 312 15.37 -26.60 -1.39
CA SER A 312 16.83 -26.59 -1.29
C SER A 312 17.29 -25.50 -0.33
N ALA A 313 18.52 -25.60 0.20
CA ALA A 313 19.08 -24.59 1.09
C ALA A 313 19.04 -23.17 0.46
N THR A 314 19.35 -23.07 -0.84
CA THR A 314 19.27 -21.80 -1.58
C THR A 314 17.85 -21.26 -1.67
N ARG A 315 16.87 -22.10 -2.03
CA ARG A 315 15.46 -21.69 -2.13
C ARG A 315 14.91 -21.26 -0.76
N GLN A 316 15.28 -21.96 0.30
CA GLN A 316 14.89 -21.59 1.66
C GLN A 316 15.53 -20.25 2.09
N ALA A 317 16.78 -19.99 1.71
CA ALA A 317 17.43 -18.69 1.98
C ALA A 317 16.80 -17.55 1.17
N GLN A 318 16.42 -17.78 -0.09
CA GLN A 318 15.69 -16.80 -0.91
C GLN A 318 14.32 -16.46 -0.31
N PHE A 319 13.58 -17.46 0.15
CA PHE A 319 12.31 -17.23 0.84
C PHE A 319 12.50 -16.44 2.14
N ALA A 320 13.54 -16.76 2.93
CA ALA A 320 13.85 -16.00 4.15
C ALA A 320 14.22 -14.55 3.84
N ALA A 321 15.04 -14.30 2.81
CA ALA A 321 15.41 -12.96 2.37
C ALA A 321 14.20 -12.16 1.85
N PHE A 322 13.27 -12.80 1.11
CA PHE A 322 12.01 -12.18 0.69
C PHE A 322 11.17 -11.74 1.90
N ARG A 323 11.01 -12.62 2.90
CA ARG A 323 10.27 -12.28 4.13
C ARG A 323 10.90 -11.12 4.89
N GLU A 324 12.22 -11.12 5.01
CA GLU A 324 12.97 -10.04 5.67
C GLU A 324 12.80 -8.71 4.92
N GLY A 325 12.92 -8.73 3.59
CA GLY A 325 12.74 -7.54 2.75
C GLY A 325 11.32 -6.96 2.77
N GLU A 326 10.29 -7.82 2.78
CA GLU A 326 8.90 -7.36 2.87
C GLU A 326 8.50 -6.91 4.30
N GLY A 327 9.19 -7.42 5.32
CA GLY A 327 9.06 -7.00 6.70
C GLY A 327 7.69 -7.25 7.33
N ALA A 328 7.35 -6.43 8.33
CA ALA A 328 6.15 -6.60 9.16
C ALA A 328 4.84 -6.56 8.36
N GLY A 329 4.80 -5.80 7.25
CA GLY A 329 3.61 -5.71 6.41
C GLY A 329 3.20 -7.07 5.82
N LEU A 330 4.16 -7.89 5.41
CA LEU A 330 3.87 -9.24 4.90
C LEU A 330 3.41 -10.17 6.02
N GLU A 331 4.07 -10.13 7.17
CA GLU A 331 3.70 -10.96 8.32
C GLU A 331 2.29 -10.63 8.83
N ASP A 332 1.89 -9.36 8.81
CA ASP A 332 0.56 -8.95 9.24
C ASP A 332 -0.52 -9.29 8.20
N PHE A 333 -0.25 -9.13 6.91
CA PHE A 333 -1.14 -9.64 5.87
C PHE A 333 -1.33 -11.17 5.96
N ALA A 334 -0.23 -11.90 6.11
CA ALA A 334 -0.26 -13.36 6.23
C ALA A 334 -0.97 -13.82 7.51
N LEU A 335 -0.80 -13.09 8.61
CA LEU A 335 -1.56 -13.34 9.84
C LEU A 335 -3.05 -13.07 9.63
N TRP A 336 -3.43 -11.96 9.01
CA TRP A 336 -4.83 -11.69 8.69
C TRP A 336 -5.43 -12.82 7.86
N CYS A 337 -4.71 -13.33 6.85
CA CYS A 337 -5.18 -14.45 6.06
C CYS A 337 -5.41 -15.71 6.90
N ALA A 338 -4.45 -16.05 7.77
CA ALA A 338 -4.57 -17.20 8.66
C ALA A 338 -5.73 -17.03 9.67
N LEU A 339 -5.99 -15.82 10.17
CA LEU A 339 -7.14 -15.52 11.03
C LEU A 339 -8.47 -15.65 10.27
N ALA A 340 -8.55 -15.12 9.05
CA ALA A 340 -9.73 -15.21 8.20
C ALA A 340 -10.12 -16.67 7.91
N GLU A 341 -9.14 -17.53 7.66
CA GLU A 341 -9.36 -18.98 7.53
C GLU A 341 -9.70 -19.66 8.86
N HIS A 342 -9.03 -19.28 9.96
CA HIS A 342 -9.30 -19.85 11.28
C HIS A 342 -10.74 -19.61 11.74
N PHE A 343 -11.29 -18.43 11.42
CA PHE A 343 -12.67 -18.06 11.74
C PHE A 343 -13.64 -18.32 10.56
N GLU A 344 -13.23 -19.06 9.52
CA GLU A 344 -14.13 -19.38 8.40
C GLU A 344 -15.36 -20.14 8.90
N GLY A 345 -16.55 -19.61 8.62
CA GLY A 345 -17.82 -20.17 9.09
C GLY A 345 -18.16 -19.90 10.55
N ALA A 346 -17.35 -19.10 11.26
CA ALA A 346 -17.59 -18.65 12.63
C ALA A 346 -17.64 -17.11 12.72
N PRO A 347 -18.28 -16.52 13.74
CA PRO A 347 -18.22 -15.08 13.96
C PRO A 347 -16.79 -14.60 14.25
N TRP A 348 -16.39 -13.48 13.62
CA TRP A 348 -15.14 -12.80 13.93
C TRP A 348 -15.21 -12.14 15.31
N PRO A 349 -14.39 -12.54 16.30
CA PRO A 349 -14.44 -11.95 17.63
C PRO A 349 -13.94 -10.52 17.65
N ALA A 350 -14.52 -9.65 18.49
CA ALA A 350 -14.06 -8.26 18.63
C ALA A 350 -12.59 -8.14 19.09
N GLU A 351 -12.06 -9.12 19.82
CA GLU A 351 -10.64 -9.15 20.19
C GLU A 351 -9.72 -9.45 18.98
N ALA A 352 -10.23 -10.08 17.93
CA ALA A 352 -9.45 -10.37 16.72
C ALA A 352 -9.20 -9.13 15.86
N ASP A 353 -9.93 -8.04 16.10
CA ASP A 353 -9.71 -6.74 15.45
C ASP A 353 -8.45 -6.01 15.90
N ASP A 354 -8.00 -6.26 17.14
CA ASP A 354 -6.79 -5.65 17.67
C ASP A 354 -5.61 -6.61 17.47
N ARG A 355 -4.69 -6.23 16.58
CA ARG A 355 -3.44 -6.98 16.30
C ARG A 355 -2.61 -7.22 17.57
N GLY A 356 -2.74 -6.34 18.56
CA GLY A 356 -2.08 -6.40 19.85
C GLY A 356 -2.85 -7.17 20.93
N SER A 357 -4.01 -7.76 20.65
CA SER A 357 -4.78 -8.48 21.67
C SER A 357 -4.13 -9.81 22.08
N ASP A 358 -4.47 -10.30 23.27
CA ASP A 358 -3.97 -11.59 23.75
C ASP A 358 -4.46 -12.77 22.91
N LEU A 359 -5.68 -12.66 22.35
CA LEU A 359 -6.21 -13.60 21.36
C LEU A 359 -5.31 -13.67 20.12
N VAL A 360 -5.03 -12.51 19.49
CA VAL A 360 -4.22 -12.45 18.27
C VAL A 360 -2.78 -12.88 18.53
N ARG A 361 -2.19 -12.52 19.68
CA ARG A 361 -0.86 -13.02 20.09
C ARG A 361 -0.82 -14.55 20.20
N THR A 362 -1.85 -15.16 20.79
CA THR A 362 -1.96 -16.62 20.92
C THR A 362 -2.14 -17.30 19.57
N LEU A 363 -3.01 -16.73 18.71
CA LEU A 363 -3.26 -17.25 17.37
C LEU A 363 -2.06 -17.08 16.45
N ARG A 364 -1.25 -16.02 16.60
CA ARG A 364 0.00 -15.85 15.84
C ARG A 364 0.97 -17.02 16.05
N VAL A 365 1.04 -17.56 17.27
CA VAL A 365 1.87 -18.74 17.58
C VAL A 365 1.20 -20.02 17.09
N THR A 366 -0.09 -20.18 17.36
CA THR A 366 -0.86 -21.38 16.99
C THR A 366 -0.94 -21.58 15.47
N LEU A 367 -1.06 -20.49 14.72
CA LEU A 367 -1.22 -20.47 13.26
C LEU A 367 0.10 -20.18 12.53
N ALA A 368 1.26 -20.26 13.19
CA ALA A 368 2.55 -19.83 12.62
C ALA A 368 2.90 -20.52 11.28
N ASP A 369 2.58 -21.81 11.14
CA ASP A 369 2.79 -22.54 9.88
C ASP A 369 1.89 -22.02 8.77
N ARG A 370 0.66 -21.60 9.10
CA ARG A 370 -0.27 -21.03 8.14
C ARG A 370 0.10 -19.61 7.75
N VAL A 371 0.58 -18.80 8.68
CA VAL A 371 1.20 -17.50 8.39
C VAL A 371 2.36 -17.70 7.42
N THR A 372 3.25 -18.65 7.70
CA THR A 372 4.39 -18.95 6.82
C THR A 372 3.95 -19.41 5.43
N PHE A 373 2.85 -20.17 5.32
CA PHE A 373 2.25 -20.54 4.04
C PHE A 373 1.78 -19.32 3.23
N HIS A 374 1.08 -18.36 3.84
CA HIS A 374 0.67 -17.15 3.14
C HIS A 374 1.85 -16.25 2.75
N CYS A 375 2.91 -16.17 3.57
CA CYS A 375 4.16 -15.54 3.18
C CYS A 375 4.79 -16.24 1.96
N TRP A 376 4.79 -17.58 1.95
CA TRP A 376 5.31 -18.37 0.85
C TRP A 376 4.52 -18.14 -0.45
N LEU A 377 3.19 -18.02 -0.38
CA LEU A 377 2.36 -17.69 -1.55
C LEU A 377 2.78 -16.37 -2.20
N GLN A 378 3.05 -15.33 -1.40
CA GLN A 378 3.52 -14.03 -1.92
C GLN A 378 4.91 -14.14 -2.56
N TRP A 379 5.80 -14.94 -1.97
CA TRP A 379 7.13 -15.18 -2.55
C TRP A 379 7.07 -15.88 -3.91
N VAL A 380 6.26 -16.94 -4.05
CA VAL A 380 6.13 -17.61 -5.35
C VAL A 380 5.35 -16.78 -6.38
N LEU A 381 4.48 -15.85 -5.93
CA LEU A 381 3.86 -14.85 -6.79
C LEU A 381 4.88 -13.86 -7.33
N ASP A 382 5.77 -13.35 -6.46
CA ASP A 382 6.87 -12.45 -6.86
C ASP A 382 7.76 -13.10 -7.93
N ASP A 383 8.15 -14.37 -7.73
CA ASP A 383 8.91 -15.15 -8.72
C ASP A 383 8.22 -15.20 -10.09
N GLN A 384 6.90 -15.48 -10.13
CA GLN A 384 6.13 -15.60 -11.37
C GLN A 384 5.83 -14.24 -12.02
N LEU A 385 5.60 -13.18 -11.24
CA LEU A 385 5.45 -11.81 -11.72
C LEU A 385 6.73 -11.32 -12.38
N ALA A 386 7.87 -11.54 -11.71
CA ALA A 386 9.17 -11.21 -12.25
C ALA A 386 9.46 -11.99 -13.55
N ALA A 387 9.02 -13.25 -13.65
CA ALA A 387 9.12 -14.04 -14.87
C ALA A 387 8.26 -13.48 -16.02
N ALA A 388 7.04 -13.01 -15.73
CA ALA A 388 6.18 -12.38 -16.72
C ALA A 388 6.77 -11.07 -17.25
N GLN A 389 7.29 -10.21 -16.35
CA GLN A 389 7.96 -8.97 -16.75
C GLN A 389 9.22 -9.22 -17.57
N ARG A 390 10.07 -10.17 -17.16
CA ARG A 390 11.26 -10.57 -17.93
C ARG A 390 10.88 -11.02 -19.34
N ALA A 391 9.88 -11.89 -19.48
CA ALA A 391 9.43 -12.35 -20.80
C ALA A 391 8.88 -11.21 -21.68
N ALA A 392 8.18 -10.23 -21.08
CA ALA A 392 7.70 -9.06 -21.80
C ALA A 392 8.87 -8.23 -22.38
N VAL A 393 9.88 -7.93 -21.54
CA VAL A 393 11.06 -7.14 -21.93
C VAL A 393 11.97 -7.91 -22.90
N ASP A 394 12.23 -9.19 -22.66
CA ASP A 394 12.99 -10.07 -23.56
C ASP A 394 12.26 -10.26 -24.91
N GLY A 395 10.93 -10.18 -24.89
CA GLY A 395 10.09 -10.12 -26.08
C GLY A 395 10.16 -8.80 -26.84
N GLY A 396 10.86 -7.79 -26.32
CA GLY A 396 11.07 -6.49 -26.98
C GLY A 396 10.12 -5.37 -26.53
N MET A 397 9.31 -5.58 -25.48
CA MET A 397 8.55 -4.49 -24.89
C MET A 397 9.48 -3.47 -24.23
N ARG A 398 9.27 -2.18 -24.52
CA ARG A 398 10.05 -1.09 -23.89
C ARG A 398 9.63 -0.83 -22.43
N MET A 399 8.37 -1.09 -22.08
CA MET A 399 7.86 -0.97 -20.70
C MET A 399 7.60 -2.34 -20.07
N GLY A 400 7.00 -3.26 -20.83
CA GLY A 400 6.61 -4.57 -20.32
C GLY A 400 5.20 -4.55 -19.72
N ILE A 401 5.01 -5.20 -18.59
CA ILE A 401 3.73 -5.25 -17.90
C ILE A 401 3.43 -3.89 -17.25
N MET A 402 2.23 -3.38 -17.52
CA MET A 402 1.71 -2.18 -16.88
C MET A 402 0.62 -2.60 -15.90
N HIS A 403 0.84 -2.31 -14.62
CA HIS A 403 -0.10 -2.61 -13.55
C HIS A 403 -1.14 -1.50 -13.39
N ASP A 404 -2.37 -1.90 -13.07
CA ASP A 404 -3.42 -1.02 -12.58
C ASP A 404 -3.48 -1.08 -11.04
N LEU A 405 -3.63 0.09 -10.40
CA LEU A 405 -3.69 0.24 -8.95
C LEU A 405 -5.11 0.65 -8.54
N ALA A 406 -5.84 -0.25 -7.88
CA ALA A 406 -7.15 0.05 -7.31
C ALA A 406 -7.12 1.28 -6.37
N VAL A 407 -8.26 1.98 -6.31
CA VAL A 407 -8.39 3.24 -5.54
C VAL A 407 -8.32 2.99 -4.02
N GLY A 408 -8.93 1.91 -3.54
CA GLY A 408 -9.01 1.60 -2.12
C GLY A 408 -9.06 0.10 -1.85
N VAL A 409 -9.49 -0.25 -0.64
CA VAL A 409 -9.56 -1.62 -0.13
C VAL A 409 -10.94 -1.90 0.46
N HIS A 410 -11.26 -3.17 0.65
CA HIS A 410 -12.43 -3.61 1.39
C HIS A 410 -12.33 -3.14 2.86
N PRO A 411 -13.41 -2.59 3.46
CA PRO A 411 -13.38 -2.04 4.82
C PRO A 411 -13.08 -3.08 5.91
N GLU A 412 -13.31 -4.36 5.61
CA GLU A 412 -13.00 -5.51 6.48
C GLU A 412 -11.78 -6.31 5.97
N GLY A 413 -11.02 -5.75 5.02
CA GLY A 413 -9.86 -6.38 4.42
C GLY A 413 -8.59 -6.29 5.27
N ALA A 414 -7.55 -6.99 4.83
CA ALA A 414 -6.24 -7.02 5.48
C ALA A 414 -5.64 -5.64 5.75
N ASP A 415 -5.67 -4.71 4.78
CA ASP A 415 -5.11 -3.37 4.98
C ASP A 415 -5.89 -2.58 6.04
N ALA A 416 -7.23 -2.69 6.05
CA ALA A 416 -8.07 -2.02 7.05
C ALA A 416 -7.84 -2.60 8.46
N TRP A 417 -7.55 -3.89 8.57
CA TRP A 417 -7.19 -4.55 9.82
C TRP A 417 -5.77 -4.19 10.29
N ALA A 418 -4.78 -4.22 9.39
CA ALA A 418 -3.38 -4.02 9.73
C ALA A 418 -2.98 -2.56 9.93
N MET A 419 -3.74 -1.60 9.35
CA MET A 419 -3.46 -0.16 9.35
C MET A 419 -4.57 0.66 10.03
N ARG A 420 -5.23 0.10 11.05
CA ARG A 420 -6.40 0.70 11.72
C ARG A 420 -6.08 1.94 12.59
N ASP A 421 -4.81 2.27 12.79
CA ASP A 421 -4.31 3.29 13.74
C ASP A 421 -5.03 4.65 13.68
#